data_AF-A0A2C5ZXT5-F1
#
_entry.id   AF-A0A2C5ZXT5-F1
#
_cell.length_a   1.000
_cell.length_b   1.000
_cell.length_c   1.000
_cell.angle_alpha   90.00
_cell.angle_beta   90.00
_cell.angle_gamma   90.00
#
_symmetry.space_group_name_H-M   'P 1'
#
loop_
_entity.id
_entity.type
_entity.pdbx_description
1 polymer ?
#
loop_
_entity_poly.entity_id
_entity_poly.type
_entity_poly.pdbx_seq_one_letter_code
_entity_poly.pdbx_strand_id
1 'polypeptide(L)'
;MLDDKAAGRPRALLDALDAWAAERSLDLVVVNSASSDPDSPDGRFRRELLVWGRGPRAVAAVARFVDLAARPLRLESWRGGCLDDGADRFAWHQHELSASRKKIAPLLRQAMREAPPAEKHAL
;
A
#
# COMPACT_ATOMS: atom_id res chain seq x y z
N MET A 1 -4.90 0.18 -24.46
CA MET A 1 -6.05 -0.70 -24.19
C MET A 1 -5.68 -1.61 -23.01
N LEU A 2 -5.82 -1.11 -21.78
CA LEU A 2 -5.58 -1.87 -20.54
C LEU A 2 -6.89 -2.43 -19.95
N ASP A 3 -8.03 -1.91 -20.41
CA ASP A 3 -9.35 -2.23 -19.88
C ASP A 3 -9.84 -3.65 -20.27
N ASP A 4 -9.33 -4.22 -21.37
CA ASP A 4 -9.74 -5.55 -21.82
C ASP A 4 -9.11 -6.71 -21.02
N LYS A 5 -8.00 -6.49 -20.29
CA LYS A 5 -7.35 -7.57 -19.52
C LYS A 5 -7.91 -7.77 -18.11
N ALA A 6 -8.64 -6.79 -17.57
CA ALA A 6 -9.09 -6.82 -16.17
C ALA A 6 -10.59 -7.13 -16.00
N ALA A 7 -11.34 -7.32 -17.09
CA ALA A 7 -12.80 -7.54 -17.08
C ALA A 7 -13.55 -6.64 -16.07
N GLY A 8 -13.06 -5.40 -15.90
CA GLY A 8 -13.68 -4.38 -15.05
C GLY A 8 -13.70 -4.61 -13.54
N ARG A 9 -12.74 -5.33 -12.90
CA ARG A 9 -12.81 -5.48 -11.42
C ARG A 9 -11.47 -5.25 -10.69
N PRO A 10 -11.05 -3.98 -10.48
CA PRO A 10 -10.10 -3.62 -9.41
C PRO A 10 -10.47 -4.27 -8.07
N ARG A 11 -11.78 -4.45 -7.86
CA ARG A 11 -12.37 -5.14 -6.71
C ARG A 11 -11.92 -6.59 -6.57
N ALA A 12 -11.68 -7.34 -7.64
CA ALA A 12 -11.26 -8.75 -7.53
C ALA A 12 -9.88 -8.90 -6.87
N LEU A 13 -8.95 -7.99 -7.14
CA LEU A 13 -7.65 -7.96 -6.45
C LEU A 13 -7.85 -7.66 -4.96
N LEU A 14 -8.66 -6.64 -4.66
CA LEU A 14 -8.92 -6.21 -3.29
C LEU A 14 -9.63 -7.28 -2.49
N ASP A 15 -10.66 -7.93 -3.06
CA ASP A 15 -11.40 -9.03 -2.43
C ASP A 15 -10.47 -10.22 -2.14
N ALA A 16 -9.56 -10.56 -3.07
CA ALA A 16 -8.61 -11.64 -2.88
C ALA A 16 -7.56 -11.31 -1.81
N LEU A 17 -7.03 -10.08 -1.80
CA LEU A 17 -6.14 -9.60 -0.74
C LEU A 17 -6.88 -9.58 0.61
N ASP A 18 -8.16 -9.23 0.60
CA ASP A 18 -8.97 -9.14 1.80
C ASP A 18 -9.12 -10.52 2.46
N ALA A 19 -9.55 -11.50 1.66
CA ALA A 19 -9.73 -12.88 2.08
C ALA A 19 -8.42 -13.51 2.56
N TRP A 20 -7.32 -13.29 1.83
CA TRP A 20 -6.01 -13.81 2.21
C TRP A 20 -5.50 -13.21 3.53
N ALA A 21 -5.68 -11.91 3.73
CA ALA A 21 -5.28 -11.26 4.97
C ALA A 21 -6.11 -11.74 6.17
N ALA A 22 -7.41 -12.00 5.97
CA ALA A 22 -8.26 -12.61 6.98
C ALA A 22 -7.82 -14.04 7.33
N GLU A 23 -7.55 -14.88 6.33
CA GLU A 23 -7.01 -16.25 6.51
C GLU A 23 -5.74 -16.24 7.36
N ARG A 24 -4.87 -15.26 7.12
CA ARG A 24 -3.56 -15.13 7.80
C ARG A 24 -3.60 -14.30 9.08
N SER A 25 -4.78 -13.79 9.47
CA SER A 25 -4.94 -12.88 10.62
C SER A 25 -3.95 -11.69 10.57
N LEU A 26 -3.82 -11.06 9.40
CA LEU A 26 -2.90 -9.94 9.17
C LEU A 26 -3.60 -8.60 9.45
N ASP A 27 -3.01 -7.81 10.34
CA ASP A 27 -3.45 -6.43 10.58
C ASP A 27 -2.99 -5.47 9.47
N LEU A 28 -1.95 -5.79 8.71
CA LEU A 28 -1.37 -4.90 7.71
C LEU A 28 -0.96 -5.68 6.46
N VAL A 29 -1.47 -5.26 5.31
CA VAL A 29 -1.15 -5.83 4.00
C VAL A 29 -0.37 -4.81 3.19
N VAL A 30 0.73 -5.25 2.58
CA VAL A 30 1.59 -4.39 1.76
C VAL A 30 1.94 -5.12 0.47
N VAL A 31 1.66 -4.49 -0.67
CA VAL A 31 2.13 -4.95 -1.98
C VAL A 31 3.16 -3.96 -2.48
N ASN A 32 4.37 -4.44 -2.74
CA ASN A 32 5.44 -3.64 -3.35
C ASN A 32 5.77 -4.30 -4.70
N SER A 33 5.33 -3.67 -5.78
CA SER A 33 5.64 -4.14 -7.13
C SER A 33 6.91 -3.48 -7.63
N ALA A 34 7.67 -4.23 -8.41
CA ALA A 34 8.80 -3.70 -9.18
C ALA A 34 8.69 -4.29 -10.59
N SER A 35 8.71 -3.42 -11.59
CA SER A 35 8.64 -3.84 -12.98
C SER A 35 9.61 -3.03 -13.84
N SER A 36 10.08 -3.66 -14.91
CA SER A 36 10.83 -3.00 -15.97
C SER A 36 10.05 -3.27 -17.26
N ASP A 37 9.88 -2.23 -18.06
CA ASP A 37 9.22 -2.33 -19.35
C ASP A 37 10.24 -2.02 -20.44
N PRO A 38 10.90 -3.07 -20.97
CA PRO A 38 11.99 -2.90 -21.94
C PRO A 38 11.51 -2.29 -23.25
N ASP A 39 10.22 -2.38 -23.57
CA ASP A 39 9.63 -1.87 -24.80
C ASP A 39 9.03 -0.45 -24.64
N SER A 40 8.98 0.09 -23.41
CA SER A 40 8.59 1.48 -23.21
C SER A 40 9.70 2.42 -23.72
N PRO A 41 9.37 3.59 -24.31
CA PRO A 41 10.35 4.59 -24.78
C PRO A 41 11.36 5.01 -23.72
N ASP A 42 10.99 4.76 -22.47
CA ASP A 42 11.66 5.14 -21.25
C ASP A 42 12.59 4.04 -20.72
N GLY A 43 12.34 2.76 -21.06
CA GLY A 43 12.97 1.60 -20.43
C GLY A 43 12.88 1.61 -18.89
N ARG A 44 11.98 2.42 -18.31
CA ARG A 44 12.12 2.88 -16.92
C ARG A 44 11.66 1.79 -15.96
N PHE A 45 12.57 1.39 -15.07
CA PHE A 45 12.24 0.64 -13.86
C PHE A 45 11.22 1.42 -13.03
N ARG A 46 10.17 0.75 -12.58
CA ARG A 46 9.05 1.35 -11.82
C ARG A 46 8.84 0.60 -10.51
N ARG A 47 8.35 1.33 -9.52
CA ARG A 47 7.85 0.78 -8.25
C ARG A 47 6.46 1.30 -7.98
N GLU A 48 5.60 0.41 -7.49
CA GLU A 48 4.29 0.78 -6.96
C GLU A 48 4.13 0.18 -5.57
N LEU A 49 3.37 0.87 -4.73
CA LEU A 49 3.18 0.51 -3.34
C LEU A 49 1.71 0.60 -3.01
N LEU A 50 1.13 -0.51 -2.53
CA LEU A 50 -0.17 -0.51 -1.85
C LEU A 50 0.05 -0.84 -0.39
N VAL A 51 -0.58 -0.09 0.50
CA VAL A 51 -0.61 -0.35 1.94
C VAL A 51 -2.07 -0.36 2.38
N TRP A 52 -2.45 -1.37 3.15
CA TRP A 52 -3.81 -1.56 3.68
C TRP A 52 -3.76 -1.98 5.14
N GLY A 53 -4.24 -1.11 6.02
CA GLY A 53 -4.44 -1.38 7.44
C GLY A 53 -5.79 -2.02 7.69
N ARG A 54 -5.82 -3.11 8.45
CA ARG A 54 -7.02 -3.83 8.84
C ARG A 54 -7.24 -3.68 10.34
N GLY A 55 -8.24 -2.89 10.70
CA GLY A 55 -8.60 -2.60 12.09
C GLY A 55 -7.92 -1.35 12.65
N PRO A 56 -8.41 -0.83 13.80
CA PRO A 56 -8.16 0.55 14.23
C PRO A 56 -6.67 0.90 14.38
N ARG A 57 -5.89 0.00 14.98
CA ARG A 57 -4.46 0.22 15.19
C ARG A 57 -3.69 0.27 13.87
N ALA A 58 -4.03 -0.61 12.93
CA ALA A 58 -3.36 -0.65 11.63
C ALA A 58 -3.75 0.55 10.76
N VAL A 59 -5.01 0.98 10.79
CA VAL A 59 -5.44 2.24 10.14
C VAL A 59 -4.61 3.42 10.65
N ALA A 60 -4.44 3.55 11.96
CA ALA A 60 -3.58 4.59 12.53
C ALA A 60 -2.11 4.45 12.10
N ALA A 61 -1.61 3.23 11.96
CA ALA A 61 -0.27 2.97 11.43
C ALA A 61 -0.15 3.35 9.94
N VAL A 62 -1.19 3.18 9.12
CA VAL A 62 -1.18 3.64 7.73
C VAL A 62 -1.09 5.15 7.66
N ALA A 63 -1.91 5.87 8.42
CA ALA A 63 -1.82 7.33 8.51
C ALA A 63 -0.40 7.79 8.90
N ARG A 64 0.17 7.15 9.94
CA ARG A 64 1.53 7.45 10.37
C ARG A 64 2.59 7.10 9.32
N PHE A 65 2.40 6.01 8.58
CA PHE A 65 3.29 5.64 7.49
C PHE A 65 3.27 6.70 6.38
N VAL A 66 2.10 7.23 6.03
CA VAL A 66 1.99 8.32 5.05
C VAL A 66 2.81 9.53 5.48
N ASP A 67 2.71 9.96 6.74
CA ASP A 67 3.51 11.08 7.29
C ASP A 67 5.02 10.83 7.17
N LEU A 68 5.46 9.61 7.51
CA LEU A 68 6.87 9.24 7.51
C LEU A 68 7.44 9.02 6.11
N ALA A 69 6.62 8.56 5.16
CA ALA A 69 7.09 7.93 3.93
C ALA A 69 6.75 8.72 2.66
N ALA A 70 5.66 9.51 2.63
CA ALA A 70 5.19 10.16 1.42
C ALA A 70 6.26 11.02 0.74
N ARG A 71 6.91 11.90 1.51
CA ARG A 71 7.99 12.75 1.01
C ARG A 71 9.28 11.97 0.68
N PRO A 72 9.88 11.18 1.58
CA PRO A 72 11.16 10.51 1.31
C PRO A 72 11.06 9.36 0.29
N LEU A 73 9.87 8.78 0.08
CA LEU A 73 9.65 7.80 -0.98
C LEU A 73 9.11 8.41 -2.28
N ARG A 74 8.81 9.72 -2.26
CA ARG A 74 8.23 10.46 -3.38
C ARG A 74 6.98 9.75 -3.90
N LEU A 75 6.01 9.53 -3.01
CA LEU A 75 4.76 8.84 -3.31
C LEU A 75 3.81 9.77 -4.08
N GLU A 76 3.23 9.25 -5.14
CA GLU A 76 2.20 9.90 -5.95
C GLU A 76 1.02 8.95 -6.09
N SER A 77 -0.22 9.43 -5.93
CA SER A 77 -1.42 8.58 -5.98
C SER A 77 -1.48 7.76 -7.27
N TRP A 78 -1.70 6.45 -7.12
CA TRP A 78 -1.78 5.53 -8.25
C TRP A 78 -3.12 5.69 -8.98
N ARG A 79 -3.08 6.00 -10.28
CA ARG A 79 -4.27 6.15 -11.16
C ARG A 79 -5.41 6.98 -10.55
N GLY A 80 -5.07 8.10 -9.91
CA GLY A 80 -6.07 8.99 -9.29
C GLY A 80 -6.73 8.41 -8.03
N GLY A 81 -6.10 7.44 -7.35
CA GLY A 81 -6.58 6.88 -6.09
C GLY A 81 -7.65 5.81 -6.26
N CYS A 82 -7.75 5.15 -7.42
CA CYS A 82 -8.83 4.19 -7.69
C CYS A 82 -8.79 2.91 -6.83
N LEU A 83 -7.69 2.67 -6.10
CA LEU A 83 -7.57 1.60 -5.11
C LEU A 83 -7.68 2.12 -3.67
N ASP A 84 -7.75 3.42 -3.47
CA ASP A 84 -7.82 4.05 -2.15
C ASP A 84 -9.27 3.93 -1.62
N ASP A 85 -9.42 3.85 -0.30
CA ASP A 85 -10.72 3.99 0.39
C ASP A 85 -10.80 5.24 1.27
N GLY A 86 -9.76 6.09 1.21
CA GLY A 86 -9.71 7.37 1.89
C GLY A 86 -9.38 7.30 3.38
N ALA A 87 -9.19 6.11 3.95
CA ALA A 87 -8.91 5.96 5.37
C ALA A 87 -7.87 4.88 5.69
N ASP A 88 -8.00 3.69 5.14
CA ASP A 88 -7.27 2.50 5.59
C ASP A 88 -6.43 1.84 4.50
N ARG A 89 -6.69 2.13 3.24
CA ARG A 89 -5.97 1.63 2.07
C ARG A 89 -5.60 2.77 1.13
N PHE A 90 -4.34 2.72 0.67
CA PHE A 90 -3.81 3.65 -0.31
C PHE A 90 -2.84 2.96 -1.27
N ALA A 91 -2.81 3.42 -2.51
CA ALA A 91 -1.87 2.96 -3.52
C ALA A 91 -1.12 4.13 -4.19
N TRP A 92 0.16 3.93 -4.47
CA TRP A 92 1.05 4.95 -5.02
C TRP A 92 1.97 4.44 -6.13
N HIS A 93 2.28 5.31 -7.07
CA HIS A 93 3.57 5.30 -7.75
C HIS A 93 4.66 5.76 -6.77
N GLN A 94 5.74 4.99 -6.68
CA GLN A 94 6.88 5.29 -5.83
C GLN A 94 8.08 5.74 -6.68
N HIS A 95 8.42 7.02 -6.62
CA HIS A 95 9.49 7.59 -7.46
C HIS A 95 10.89 7.49 -6.86
N GLU A 96 11.03 7.19 -5.56
CA GLU A 96 12.33 6.84 -4.98
C GLU A 96 12.68 5.37 -5.29
N LEU A 97 13.21 5.13 -6.48
CA LEU A 97 13.43 3.78 -7.02
C LEU A 97 14.48 2.96 -6.24
N SER A 98 15.40 3.61 -5.52
CA SER A 98 16.38 2.93 -4.66
C SER A 98 15.74 2.31 -3.41
N ALA A 99 14.58 2.83 -2.98
CA ALA A 99 13.89 2.38 -1.79
C ALA A 99 13.09 1.08 -2.04
N SER A 100 13.74 -0.07 -1.90
CA SER A 100 13.04 -1.36 -1.95
C SER A 100 12.27 -1.67 -0.66
N ARG A 101 11.71 -2.87 -0.58
CA ARG A 101 11.19 -3.48 0.66
C ARG A 101 12.12 -3.31 1.87
N LYS A 102 13.45 -3.30 1.67
CA LYS A 102 14.42 -3.12 2.75
C LYS A 102 14.33 -1.74 3.43
N LYS A 103 13.86 -0.70 2.72
CA LYS A 103 13.62 0.64 3.27
C LYS A 103 12.17 0.84 3.70
N ILE A 104 11.22 0.24 2.98
CA ILE A 104 9.78 0.36 3.28
C ILE A 104 9.38 -0.41 4.54
N ALA A 105 9.84 -1.66 4.70
CA ALA A 105 9.46 -2.49 5.84
C ALA A 105 9.86 -1.88 7.21
N PRO A 106 11.06 -1.28 7.38
CA PRO A 106 11.38 -0.52 8.59
C PRO A 106 10.43 0.65 8.87
N LEU A 107 10.04 1.43 7.87
CA LEU A 107 9.11 2.55 8.03
C LEU A 107 7.73 2.07 8.49
N LEU A 108 7.20 0.99 7.90
CA LEU A 108 5.94 0.39 8.33
C LEU A 108 6.03 -0.17 9.75
N ARG A 109 7.14 -0.83 10.10
CA ARG A 109 7.37 -1.29 11.47
C ARG A 109 7.45 -0.15 12.47
N GLN A 110 8.06 0.97 12.09
CA GLN A 110 8.08 2.18 12.90
C GLN A 110 6.67 2.72 13.09
N ALA A 111 5.91 2.88 12.02
CA ALA A 111 4.53 3.34 12.07
C ALA A 111 3.65 2.45 12.97
N MET A 112 3.80 1.12 12.90
CA MET A 112 3.08 0.18 13.77
C MET A 112 3.46 0.27 15.26
N ARG A 113 4.72 0.62 15.57
CA ARG A 113 5.16 0.84 16.96
C ARG A 113 4.65 2.16 17.52
N GLU A 114 4.57 3.18 16.68
CA GLU A 114 4.10 4.53 17.05
C GLU A 114 2.58 4.65 17.00
N ALA A 115 1.88 3.73 16.33
CA ALA A 115 0.42 3.71 16.28
C ALA A 115 -0.16 3.46 17.68
N PRO A 116 -1.18 4.24 18.09
CA PRO A 116 -1.83 4.06 19.37
C PRO A 116 -2.41 2.64 19.47
N PRO A 117 -2.36 2.00 20.66
CA PRO A 117 -3.05 0.74 20.87
C PRO A 117 -4.54 0.90 20.62
N ALA A 118 -5.19 -0.15 20.14
CA ALA A 118 -6.65 -0.14 20.01
C ALA A 118 -7.26 0.15 21.39
N GLU A 119 -8.16 1.14 21.46
CA GLU A 119 -8.89 1.42 22.69
C GLU A 119 -9.62 0.16 23.14
N LYS A 120 -9.29 -0.32 24.34
CA LYS A 120 -10.10 -1.34 25.00
C LYS A 120 -11.42 -0.65 25.31
N HIS A 121 -12.47 -0.95 24.56
CA HIS A 121 -13.81 -0.59 24.99
C HIS A 121 -14.03 -1.28 26.34
N ALA A 122 -14.10 -0.47 27.41
CA ALA A 122 -14.52 -0.94 28.70
C ALA A 122 -15.97 -1.42 28.54
N LEU A 123 -16.17 -2.72 28.76
CA LEU A 123 -17.48 -3.32 29.00
C LEU A 123 -17.99 -2.91 30.39
#